data_AF-A0A946JRS7-F1
#
_entry.id   AF-A0A946JRS7-F1
#
_cell.length_a   1.000
_cell.length_b   1.000
_cell.length_c   1.000
_cell.angle_alpha   90.00
_cell.angle_beta   90.00
_cell.angle_gamma   90.00
#
_symmetry.space_group_name_H-M   'P 1'
#
loop_
_entity.id
_entity.type
_entity.pdbx_description
1 polymer ?
#
loop_
_entity_poly.entity_id
_entity_poly.type
_entity_poly.pdbx_seq_one_letter_code
_entity_poly.pdbx_strand_id
1 'polypeptide(L)' 'MSGKLNIIKLSVGSENIAMLSQWQEERRAQLNVNYSLHITRMWPKRENELLNGGSIYWVIKGAIQLRQKLIGFDEIVG' A
#
# COMPACT_ATOMS: atom_id res chain seq x y z
N MET A 1 19.86 -15.52 5.37
CA MET A 1 18.56 -15.44 4.66
C MET A 1 18.23 -13.97 4.48
N SER A 2 18.31 -13.42 3.27
CA SER A 2 17.81 -12.06 3.04
C SER A 2 16.29 -12.12 2.97
N GLY A 3 15.62 -11.69 4.03
CA GLY A 3 14.15 -11.61 4.06
C GLY A 3 13.67 -10.58 3.03
N LYS A 4 12.53 -10.84 2.38
CA LYS A 4 11.93 -9.90 1.42
C LYS A 4 11.70 -8.53 2.07
N LEU A 5 12.05 -7.46 1.38
CA LEU A 5 11.83 -6.10 1.87
C LEU A 5 10.34 -5.75 1.77
N ASN A 6 9.78 -5.20 2.84
CA ASN A 6 8.36 -4.86 2.92
C ASN A 6 8.18 -3.43 3.47
N ILE A 7 7.01 -2.87 3.24
CA ILE A 7 6.59 -1.56 3.76
C ILE A 7 5.57 -1.79 4.86
N ILE A 8 5.69 -1.06 5.98
CA ILE A 8 4.63 -0.95 6.98
C ILE A 8 4.00 0.42 6.85
N LYS A 9 2.66 0.48 6.79
CA LYS A 9 1.92 1.73 6.68
C LYS A 9 0.79 1.78 7.69
N LEU A 10 0.73 2.87 8.45
CA LEU A 10 -0.39 3.16 9.34
C LEU A 10 -1.58 3.66 8.54
N SER A 11 -2.73 3.01 8.68
CA SER A 11 -4.01 3.49 8.14
C SER A 11 -4.74 4.32 9.18
N VAL A 12 -4.47 5.62 9.19
CA VAL A 12 -5.13 6.56 10.11
C VAL A 12 -6.57 6.77 9.67
N GLY A 13 -7.50 6.73 10.63
CA GLY A 13 -8.94 6.91 10.38
C GLY A 13 -9.68 5.65 9.92
N SER A 14 -8.97 4.57 9.55
CA SER A 14 -9.57 3.26 9.38
C SER A 14 -9.73 2.57 10.73
N GLU A 15 -10.94 2.13 11.06
CA GLU A 15 -11.16 1.40 12.31
C GLU A 15 -11.08 -0.12 12.16
N ASN A 16 -11.25 -0.60 10.94
CA ASN A 16 -11.26 -2.02 10.60
C ASN A 16 -10.86 -2.20 9.14
N ILE A 17 -10.71 -3.47 8.75
CA ILE A 17 -10.34 -3.89 7.40
C ILE A 17 -11.35 -3.40 6.35
N ALA A 18 -12.65 -3.47 6.64
CA ALA A 18 -13.71 -3.13 5.70
C ALA A 18 -13.66 -1.65 5.30
N MET A 19 -13.41 -0.75 6.26
CA MET A 19 -13.25 0.68 5.97
C MET A 19 -12.07 0.97 5.04
N LEU A 20 -10.91 0.35 5.28
CA LEU A 20 -9.75 0.51 4.38
C LEU A 20 -10.05 -0.05 2.99
N SER A 21 -10.73 -1.21 2.91
CA SER A 21 -11.14 -1.80 1.64
C SER A 21 -12.09 -0.87 0.86
N GLN A 22 -13.09 -0.30 1.54
CA GLN A 22 -14.03 0.63 0.95
C GLN A 22 -13.33 1.88 0.41
N TRP A 23 -12.44 2.51 1.18
CA TRP A 23 -11.68 3.68 0.70
C TRP A 23 -10.85 3.36 -0.53
N GLN A 24 -10.20 2.19 -0.57
CA GLN A 24 -9.45 1.78 -1.74
C GLN A 24 -10.37 1.51 -2.94
N GLU A 25 -11.55 0.94 -2.72
CA GLU A 25 -12.55 0.69 -3.76
C GLU A 25 -13.11 1.98 -4.35
N GLU A 26 -13.52 2.92 -3.52
CA GLU A 26 -13.96 4.25 -3.95
C GLU A 26 -12.88 4.94 -4.77
N ARG A 27 -11.62 4.86 -4.33
CA ARG A 27 -10.49 5.45 -5.07
C ARG A 27 -10.24 4.75 -6.41
N ARG A 28 -10.34 3.42 -6.47
CA ARG A 28 -10.25 2.65 -7.72
C ARG A 28 -11.33 3.05 -8.70
N ALA A 29 -12.57 3.17 -8.23
CA ALA A 29 -13.71 3.58 -9.04
C ALA A 29 -13.53 5.01 -9.59
N GLN A 30 -13.10 5.96 -8.75
CA GLN A 30 -12.82 7.34 -9.16
C GLN A 30 -11.77 7.45 -10.27
N LEU A 31 -10.74 6.61 -10.21
CA LEU A 31 -9.63 6.63 -11.18
C LEU A 31 -9.85 5.67 -12.36
N ASN A 32 -10.93 4.88 -12.34
CA ASN A 32 -11.22 3.82 -13.31
C ASN A 32 -10.04 2.84 -13.49
N VAL A 33 -9.45 2.38 -12.38
CA VAL A 33 -8.34 1.42 -12.35
C VAL A 33 -8.68 0.17 -11.55
N ASN A 34 -8.01 -0.94 -11.82
CA ASN A 34 -8.23 -2.23 -11.14
C ASN A 34 -7.25 -2.49 -9.97
N TYR A 35 -6.41 -1.52 -9.60
CA TYR A 35 -5.40 -1.64 -8.54
C TYR A 35 -5.53 -0.54 -7.49
N SER A 36 -5.22 -0.86 -6.23
CA SER A 36 -5.18 0.14 -5.15
C SER A 36 -3.90 0.97 -5.24
N LEU A 37 -4.03 2.29 -5.05
CA LEU A 37 -2.92 3.23 -5.06
C LEU A 37 -2.67 3.79 -3.65
N HIS A 38 -1.39 3.93 -3.30
CA HIS A 38 -0.96 4.67 -2.12
C HIS A 38 0.06 5.74 -2.53
N ILE A 39 -0.37 7.00 -2.54
CA ILE A 39 0.49 8.13 -2.95
C ILE A 39 1.46 8.44 -1.81
N THR A 40 2.74 8.54 -2.15
CA THR A 40 3.81 8.94 -1.23
C THR A 40 4.54 10.15 -1.80
N ARG A 41 4.95 11.07 -0.92
CA ARG A 41 5.82 12.19 -1.29
C ARG A 41 7.27 11.77 -1.49
N MET A 42 7.68 10.67 -0.84
CA MET A 42 9.06 10.17 -0.87
C MET A 42 9.13 8.90 -1.70
N TRP A 43 9.95 8.92 -2.75
CA TRP A 43 10.20 7.73 -3.58
C TRP A 43 11.04 6.69 -2.82
N PRO A 44 10.70 5.39 -2.88
CA PRO A 44 11.49 4.35 -2.23
C PRO A 44 12.87 4.16 -2.88
N LYS A 45 13.95 4.39 -2.12
CA LYS A 45 15.33 4.20 -2.61
C LYS A 45 15.68 2.75 -2.98
N ARG A 46 14.92 1.78 -2.47
CA ARG A 46 15.14 0.33 -2.64
C ARG A 46 13.96 -0.32 -3.37
N GLU A 47 13.42 0.36 -4.38
CA GLU A 47 12.25 -0.11 -5.13
C GLU A 47 12.45 -1.50 -5.76
N ASN A 48 13.64 -1.78 -6.31
CA ASN A 48 13.93 -3.08 -6.93
C ASN A 48 13.79 -4.24 -5.93
N GLU A 49 14.24 -4.03 -4.69
CA GLU A 49 14.10 -5.03 -3.63
C GLU A 49 12.65 -5.15 -3.14
N LEU A 50 11.91 -4.04 -3.12
CA LEU A 50 10.48 -4.03 -2.79
C LEU A 50 9.64 -4.75 -3.85
N LEU A 51 9.96 -4.58 -5.14
CA LEU A 51 9.27 -5.24 -6.24
C LEU A 51 9.68 -6.71 -6.39
N ASN A 52 10.80 -7.13 -5.79
CA ASN A 52 11.22 -8.53 -5.70
C ASN A 52 10.40 -9.34 -4.66
N GLY A 53 9.07 -9.27 -4.78
CA GLY A 53 8.13 -10.03 -3.95
C GLY A 53 7.76 -9.39 -2.61
N GLY A 54 8.08 -8.11 -2.41
CA GLY A 54 7.68 -7.34 -1.24
C GLY A 54 6.19 -7.04 -1.17
N SER A 55 5.78 -6.48 -0.04
CA SER A 55 4.38 -6.20 0.27
C SER A 55 4.26 -4.95 1.14
N ILE A 56 3.10 -4.30 1.08
CA ILE A 56 2.68 -3.31 2.06
C ILE A 56 1.81 -3.98 3.12
N TYR A 57 2.16 -3.76 4.38
CA TYR A 57 1.43 -4.23 5.54
C TYR A 57 0.73 -3.04 6.19
N TRP A 58 -0.57 -3.17 6.39
CA TRP A 58 -1.38 -2.09 6.97
C TRP A 58 -1.58 -2.31 8.45
N VAL A 59 -1.24 -1.28 9.21
CA VAL A 59 -1.50 -1.20 10.65
C VAL A 59 -2.83 -0.48 10.86
N ILE A 60 -3.75 -1.16 11.54
CA ILE A 60 -5.06 -0.65 11.96
C ILE A 60 -5.19 -0.91 13.45
N LYS A 61 -5.51 0.13 14.22
CA LYS A 61 -5.61 0.08 15.70
C LYS A 61 -4.37 -0.58 16.36
N GLY A 62 -3.17 -0.23 15.90
CA GLY A 62 -1.90 -0.67 16.48
C GLY A 62 -1.43 -2.08 16.09
N ALA A 63 -2.21 -2.83 15.31
CA ALA A 63 -1.83 -4.16 14.83
C ALA A 63 -1.76 -4.22 13.31
N ILE A 64 -0.87 -5.05 12.76
CA ILE A 64 -0.88 -5.40 11.34
C ILE A 64 -2.10 -6.30 11.10
N GLN A 65 -3.02 -5.85 10.25
CA GLN A 65 -4.26 -6.59 9.97
C GLN A 65 -4.37 -7.05 8.52
N LEU A 66 -3.61 -6.44 7.62
CA LEU A 66 -3.72 -6.68 6.17
C LEU A 66 -2.35 -6.67 5.51
N ARG A 67 -2.27 -7.41 4.41
CA ARG A 67 -1.11 -7.47 3.52
C ARG A 67 -1.58 -7.31 2.08
N GLN A 68 -0.92 -6.44 1.33
CA GLN A 68 -1.10 -6.31 -0.12
C GLN A 68 0.25 -6.42 -0.83
N LYS A 69 0.29 -7.13 -1.95
CA LYS A 69 1.52 -7.28 -2.74
C LYS A 69 1.80 -5.96 -3.48
N LEU A 70 3.07 -5.54 -3.49
CA LEU A 70 3.49 -4.43 -4.34
C LEU A 70 3.61 -4.94 -5.77
N ILE A 71 3.02 -4.21 -6.71
CA ILE A 71 3.02 -4.56 -8.14
C ILE A 71 3.82 -3.58 -8.99
N GLY A 72 4.07 -2.37 -8.49
CA GLY A 72 4.79 -1.32 -9.21
C GLY A 72 4.85 -0.01 -8.41
N PHE A 73 5.57 0.96 -8.98
CA PHE A 73 5.60 2.35 -8.55
C PHE A 73 5.45 3.21 -9.80
N ASP A 74 4.55 4.18 -9.75
CA ASP A 74 4.33 5.14 -10.84
C ASP A 74 4.62 6.54 -10.32
N GLU A 75 5.32 7.34 -11.14
CA GLU A 75 5.50 8.76 -10.87
C GLU A 75 4.16 9.49 -11.07
N ILE A 76 3.72 10.21 -10.05
CA ILE A 76 2.57 11.11 -10.12
C ILE A 76 3.10 12.52 -9.95
N VAL A 77 3.08 13.28 -11.03
CA VAL A 77 3.40 14.71 -11.04
C VAL A 77 2.10 15.48 -10.86
N GLY A 78 2.07 16.40 -9.90
CA GLY A 78 0.93 17.27 -9.60
C GLY A 78 1.40 18.63 -9.11
#